data_AF-A0A2E0EL21-F1
#
_entry.id   AF-A0A2E0EL21-F1
#
_cell.length_a   1.000
_cell.length_b   1.000
_cell.length_c   1.000
_cell.angle_alpha   90.00
_cell.angle_beta   90.00
_cell.angle_gamma   90.00
#
_symmetry.space_group_name_H-M   'P 1'
#
loop_
_entity.id
_entity.type
_entity.pdbx_description
1 polymer ?
#
loop_
_entity_poly.entity_id
_entity_poly.type
_entity_poly.pdbx_seq_one_letter_code
_entity_poly.pdbx_strand_id
1 'polypeptide(L)'
;MFFSKFPINMLKAVRNAKESDLEFIRRKQSSHDNLMKYASKAGSLEMFRLLIKNGFVGPTLFSELLEKEKFEFVKDVLKDGDFHPHKWNVFQNSDQLIQCLPYSLKIFDWPNYPHFELIESFVLSAIEQGKFEPKFLTATLAINESVFKIARENLEVVKNYEPIKYISSDCLKYISNDQLNSQLTDQFKDSLKKYFSHESTGEAGTIYVFETKDLLDLKKDDFDAYRLYFMTTEIPDEEIMENLNPSVVVNPYYLLKYSTPTHYRWENADWEFISTNNFEPGTTIDAWFPAKDTPKTRLGKIQSILRYCKNGAKEELENYNQNLTEEDLLYYELKGHNCPAHIIFCLINHPRILRIITSRRMDAYINTKQAFKFANWDLIGPYLKYIPFTMQKMEEIVQLNMGLYIYKNAAIMYKPIRNKSARK
;
A
#
# COMPACT_ATOMS: atom_id res chain seq x y z
N MET A 1 14.77 28.45 -31.71
CA MET A 1 13.50 29.13 -31.34
C MET A 1 12.33 28.29 -31.85
N PHE A 2 11.94 27.23 -31.12
CA PHE A 2 10.67 26.51 -31.35
C PHE A 2 9.96 26.49 -30.01
N PHE A 3 9.30 27.61 -29.69
CA PHE A 3 8.52 27.72 -28.47
C PHE A 3 7.27 26.85 -28.58
N SER A 4 7.08 26.05 -27.54
CA SER A 4 6.01 25.10 -27.27
C SER A 4 4.61 25.74 -27.26
N LYS A 5 4.00 25.94 -28.44
CA LYS A 5 2.53 26.16 -28.58
C LYS A 5 1.68 24.90 -28.27
N PHE A 6 2.30 23.85 -27.76
CA PHE A 6 1.70 22.55 -27.45
C PHE A 6 0.61 22.55 -26.33
N PRO A 7 0.62 23.41 -25.29
CA PRO A 7 -0.35 23.29 -24.18
C PRO A 7 -1.78 23.77 -24.49
N ILE A 8 -1.95 24.83 -25.28
CA ILE A 8 -3.26 25.47 -25.50
C ILE A 8 -4.13 24.67 -26.47
N ASN A 9 -3.52 24.15 -27.54
CA ASN A 9 -4.24 23.36 -28.53
C ASN A 9 -4.65 21.99 -27.97
N MET A 10 -3.83 21.38 -27.09
CA MET A 10 -4.24 20.18 -26.36
C MET A 10 -5.39 20.46 -25.40
N LEU A 11 -5.36 21.54 -24.62
CA LEU A 11 -6.48 21.90 -23.74
C LEU A 11 -7.78 22.18 -24.51
N LYS A 12 -7.70 22.77 -25.71
CA LYS A 12 -8.86 22.94 -26.61
C LYS A 12 -9.38 21.61 -27.15
N ALA A 13 -8.50 20.75 -27.64
CA ALA A 13 -8.85 19.41 -28.12
C ALA A 13 -9.50 18.56 -27.01
N VAL A 14 -8.95 18.64 -25.79
CA VAL A 14 -9.49 17.98 -24.60
C VAL A 14 -10.86 18.51 -24.21
N ARG A 15 -11.11 19.82 -24.33
CA ARG A 15 -12.44 20.40 -24.07
C ARG A 15 -13.49 20.00 -25.10
N ASN A 16 -13.09 19.73 -26.33
CA ASN A 16 -14.02 19.40 -27.42
C ASN A 16 -14.45 17.92 -27.41
N ALA A 17 -13.65 17.04 -26.79
CA ALA A 17 -13.96 15.64 -26.56
C ALA A 17 -14.42 14.82 -27.79
N LYS A 18 -13.72 14.96 -28.92
CA LYS A 18 -13.99 14.19 -30.15
C LYS A 18 -13.00 13.03 -30.32
N GLU A 19 -13.41 11.96 -31.00
CA GLU A 19 -12.52 10.83 -31.34
C GLU A 19 -11.29 11.29 -32.16
N SER A 20 -11.47 12.26 -33.06
CA SER A 20 -10.37 12.86 -33.83
C SER A 20 -9.36 13.61 -32.96
N ASP A 21 -9.80 14.18 -31.83
CA ASP A 21 -8.94 14.86 -30.87
C ASP A 21 -8.10 13.87 -30.05
N LEU A 22 -8.65 12.68 -29.75
CA LEU A 22 -7.90 11.57 -29.13
C LEU A 22 -6.81 11.02 -30.05
N GLU A 23 -7.11 10.81 -31.33
CA GLU A 23 -6.11 10.40 -32.31
C GLU A 23 -4.99 11.43 -32.46
N PHE A 24 -5.35 12.71 -32.49
CA PHE A 24 -4.38 13.81 -32.52
C PHE A 24 -3.44 13.76 -31.31
N ILE A 25 -3.95 13.50 -30.11
CA ILE A 25 -3.14 13.38 -28.90
C ILE A 25 -2.27 12.11 -28.92
N ARG A 26 -2.82 10.96 -29.34
CA ARG A 26 -2.07 9.70 -29.53
C ARG A 26 -0.85 9.87 -30.44
N ARG A 27 -0.98 10.62 -31.54
CA ARG A 27 0.11 10.87 -32.50
C ARG A 27 1.17 11.82 -31.97
N LYS A 28 0.87 12.60 -30.93
CA LYS A 28 1.68 13.73 -30.44
C LYS A 28 2.42 13.44 -29.13
N GLN A 29 2.04 12.41 -28.37
CA GLN A 29 2.69 12.05 -27.11
C GLN A 29 2.82 10.53 -26.92
N SER A 30 3.99 10.10 -26.42
CA SER A 30 4.32 8.70 -26.14
C SER A 30 3.88 8.22 -24.74
N SER A 31 3.50 9.12 -23.82
CA SER A 31 3.18 8.76 -22.43
C SER A 31 1.70 8.98 -22.09
N HIS A 32 1.01 7.92 -21.70
CA HIS A 32 -0.38 7.90 -21.28
C HIS A 32 -0.71 8.92 -20.17
N ASP A 33 0.22 9.21 -19.27
CA ASP A 33 0.02 10.08 -18.10
C ASP A 33 -0.26 11.55 -18.42
N ASN A 34 0.25 12.06 -19.55
CA ASN A 34 0.06 13.47 -19.89
C ASN A 34 -1.36 13.77 -20.41
N LEU A 35 -1.96 12.85 -21.16
CA LEU A 35 -3.35 12.93 -21.62
C LEU A 35 -4.31 13.04 -20.41
N MET A 36 -4.04 12.27 -19.36
CA MET A 36 -4.81 12.27 -18.11
C MET A 36 -4.73 13.62 -17.40
N LYS A 37 -3.52 14.14 -17.20
CA LYS A 37 -3.26 15.46 -16.60
C LYS A 37 -4.01 16.59 -17.34
N TYR A 38 -4.14 16.51 -18.66
CA TYR A 38 -4.88 17.51 -19.44
C TYR A 38 -6.40 17.32 -19.38
N ALA A 39 -6.91 16.08 -19.43
CA ALA A 39 -8.32 15.77 -19.22
C ALA A 39 -8.81 16.27 -17.87
N SER A 40 -8.02 16.01 -16.83
CA SER A 40 -8.20 16.55 -15.50
C SER A 40 -8.21 18.07 -15.49
N LYS A 41 -7.19 18.75 -16.04
CA LYS A 41 -7.15 20.23 -16.08
C LYS A 41 -8.33 20.86 -16.83
N ALA A 42 -8.85 20.19 -17.85
CA ALA A 42 -9.97 20.69 -18.64
C ALA A 42 -11.34 20.44 -17.99
N GLY A 43 -11.46 19.40 -17.16
CA GLY A 43 -12.70 19.05 -16.45
C GLY A 43 -13.86 18.61 -17.36
N SER A 44 -13.59 18.23 -18.61
CA SER A 44 -14.63 17.82 -19.55
C SER A 44 -15.10 16.40 -19.24
N LEU A 45 -16.37 16.29 -18.85
CA LEU A 45 -17.07 15.02 -18.61
C LEU A 45 -17.05 14.14 -19.86
N GLU A 46 -17.21 14.76 -21.03
CA GLU A 46 -17.21 14.11 -22.34
C GLU A 46 -15.85 13.48 -22.65
N MET A 47 -14.75 14.13 -22.28
CA MET A 47 -13.41 13.55 -22.49
C MET A 47 -13.16 12.36 -21.55
N PHE A 48 -13.63 12.41 -20.30
CA PHE A 48 -13.54 11.25 -19.41
C PHE A 48 -14.31 10.04 -19.96
N ARG A 49 -15.53 10.22 -20.47
CA ARG A 49 -16.28 9.16 -21.15
C ARG A 49 -15.52 8.59 -22.33
N LEU A 50 -14.94 9.48 -23.14
CA LEU A 50 -14.23 9.08 -24.34
C LEU A 50 -12.96 8.28 -24.00
N LEU A 51 -12.25 8.66 -22.93
CA LEU A 51 -11.09 7.92 -22.42
C LEU A 51 -11.47 6.52 -21.92
N ILE A 52 -12.53 6.43 -21.11
CA ILE A 52 -13.03 5.15 -20.58
C ILE A 52 -13.47 4.24 -21.74
N LYS A 53 -14.28 4.76 -22.68
CA LYS A 53 -14.72 4.03 -23.89
C LYS A 53 -13.55 3.46 -24.71
N ASN A 54 -12.40 4.14 -24.71
CA ASN A 54 -11.21 3.74 -25.46
C ASN A 54 -10.19 2.95 -24.61
N GLY A 55 -10.57 2.48 -23.42
CA GLY A 55 -9.74 1.62 -22.57
C GLY A 55 -8.64 2.33 -21.78
N PHE A 56 -8.67 3.67 -21.68
CA PHE A 56 -7.67 4.45 -20.95
C PHE A 56 -7.96 4.49 -19.44
N VAL A 57 -7.93 3.33 -18.78
CA VAL A 57 -8.30 3.19 -17.37
C VAL A 57 -7.07 2.82 -16.55
N GLY A 58 -6.29 3.83 -16.10
CA GLY A 58 -5.12 3.66 -15.24
C GLY A 58 -5.33 4.18 -13.81
N PRO A 59 -4.47 3.81 -12.83
CA PRO A 59 -4.56 4.32 -11.45
C PRO A 59 -4.60 5.86 -11.37
N THR A 60 -3.83 6.55 -12.21
CA THR A 60 -3.79 8.02 -12.30
C THR A 60 -5.15 8.63 -12.63
N LEU A 61 -5.86 8.08 -13.64
CA LEU A 61 -7.22 8.54 -13.98
C LEU A 61 -8.14 8.41 -12.77
N PHE A 62 -8.06 7.28 -12.10
CA PHE A 62 -8.97 6.93 -11.04
C PHE A 62 -8.76 7.81 -9.80
N SER A 63 -7.50 8.07 -9.42
CA SER A 63 -7.18 9.05 -8.38
C SER A 63 -7.73 10.44 -8.71
N GLU A 64 -7.56 10.91 -9.95
CA GLU A 64 -8.08 12.22 -10.36
C GLU A 64 -9.62 12.28 -10.36
N LEU A 65 -10.31 11.21 -10.76
CA LEU A 65 -11.77 11.14 -10.72
C LEU A 65 -12.29 11.18 -9.26
N LEU A 66 -11.63 10.47 -8.35
CA LEU A 66 -11.97 10.47 -6.93
C LEU A 66 -11.72 11.84 -6.28
N GLU A 67 -10.56 12.45 -6.52
CA GLU A 67 -10.22 13.79 -6.00
C GLU A 67 -11.19 14.88 -6.46
N LYS A 68 -11.82 14.69 -7.64
CA LYS A 68 -12.79 15.63 -8.21
C LYS A 68 -14.24 15.22 -8.01
N GLU A 69 -14.48 14.21 -7.17
CA GLU A 69 -15.81 13.71 -6.83
C GLU A 69 -16.63 13.32 -8.07
N LYS A 70 -15.97 12.80 -9.10
CA LYS A 70 -16.58 12.35 -10.37
C LYS A 70 -17.03 10.90 -10.28
N PHE A 71 -17.79 10.57 -9.23
CA PHE A 71 -18.16 9.20 -8.86
C PHE A 71 -18.94 8.43 -9.93
N GLU A 72 -19.76 9.11 -10.75
CA GLU A 72 -20.48 8.44 -11.85
C GLU A 72 -19.54 7.78 -12.87
N PHE A 73 -18.40 8.41 -13.18
CA PHE A 73 -17.40 7.82 -14.09
C PHE A 73 -16.59 6.73 -13.40
N VAL A 74 -16.39 6.85 -12.09
CA VAL A 74 -15.77 5.80 -11.28
C VAL A 74 -16.66 4.56 -11.31
N LYS A 75 -17.98 4.71 -11.19
CA LYS A 75 -18.94 3.61 -11.32
C LYS A 75 -18.88 2.96 -12.71
N ASP A 76 -18.86 3.75 -13.78
CA ASP A 76 -18.72 3.24 -15.15
C ASP A 76 -17.46 2.35 -15.29
N VAL A 77 -16.34 2.81 -14.74
CA VAL A 77 -15.09 2.05 -14.73
C VAL A 77 -15.18 0.75 -13.91
N LEU A 78 -15.78 0.78 -12.72
CA LEU A 78 -15.89 -0.39 -11.85
C LEU A 78 -16.88 -1.44 -12.41
N LYS A 79 -17.88 -0.98 -13.16
CA LYS A 79 -18.88 -1.84 -13.81
C LYS A 79 -18.24 -2.80 -14.80
N ASP A 80 -17.33 -2.29 -15.65
CA ASP A 80 -16.71 -3.05 -16.75
C ASP A 80 -15.77 -4.19 -16.28
N GLY A 81 -15.43 -4.24 -14.99
CA GLY A 81 -14.84 -5.42 -14.34
C GLY A 81 -13.34 -5.66 -14.58
N ASP A 82 -12.71 -4.96 -15.53
CA ASP A 82 -11.28 -5.09 -15.83
C ASP A 82 -10.39 -4.22 -14.90
N PHE A 83 -10.63 -4.36 -13.60
CA PHE A 83 -10.06 -3.52 -12.57
C PHE A 83 -8.87 -4.20 -11.89
N HIS A 84 -7.66 -3.83 -12.31
CA HIS A 84 -6.44 -4.40 -11.76
C HIS A 84 -6.28 -4.09 -10.24
N PRO A 85 -5.91 -5.08 -9.40
CA PRO A 85 -5.54 -4.98 -7.98
C PRO A 85 -5.00 -3.64 -7.46
N HIS A 86 -3.89 -3.14 -8.03
CA HIS A 86 -3.23 -1.90 -7.62
C HIS A 86 -4.08 -0.63 -7.74
N LYS A 87 -5.21 -0.68 -8.45
CA LYS A 87 -6.14 0.43 -8.59
C LYS A 87 -7.07 0.56 -7.37
N TRP A 88 -7.22 -0.43 -6.49
CA TRP A 88 -8.05 -0.26 -5.26
C TRP A 88 -7.38 0.62 -4.21
N ASN A 89 -6.04 0.66 -4.19
CA ASN A 89 -5.24 1.49 -3.27
C ASN A 89 -5.38 3.01 -3.48
N VAL A 90 -6.12 3.44 -4.50
CA VAL A 90 -6.35 4.86 -4.79
C VAL A 90 -7.50 5.44 -3.97
N PHE A 91 -8.38 4.60 -3.42
CA PHE A 91 -9.43 5.03 -2.50
C PHE A 91 -8.81 5.47 -1.18
N GLN A 92 -9.16 6.66 -0.72
CA GLN A 92 -8.55 7.30 0.44
C GLN A 92 -9.43 7.24 1.70
N ASN A 93 -10.74 7.03 1.54
CA ASN A 93 -11.70 6.96 2.63
C ASN A 93 -12.93 6.10 2.26
N SER A 94 -13.76 5.80 3.26
CA SER A 94 -14.99 5.02 3.12
C SER A 94 -16.03 5.73 2.25
N ASP A 95 -16.16 7.05 2.36
CA ASP A 95 -17.15 7.85 1.62
C ASP A 95 -17.02 7.68 0.11
N GLN A 96 -15.78 7.67 -0.40
CA GLN A 96 -15.51 7.42 -1.81
C GLN A 96 -16.04 6.05 -2.26
N LEU A 97 -15.92 5.01 -1.44
CA LEU A 97 -16.46 3.68 -1.73
C LEU A 97 -17.99 3.66 -1.66
N ILE A 98 -18.57 4.32 -0.66
CA ILE A 98 -20.03 4.43 -0.47
C ILE A 98 -20.68 5.11 -1.68
N GLN A 99 -20.09 6.21 -2.16
CA GLN A 99 -20.59 6.94 -3.34
C GLN A 99 -20.54 6.09 -4.61
N CYS A 100 -19.70 5.06 -4.66
CA CYS A 100 -19.49 4.19 -5.82
C CYS A 100 -20.27 2.85 -5.76
N LEU A 101 -21.17 2.68 -4.78
CA LEU A 101 -22.05 1.51 -4.70
C LEU A 101 -22.96 1.37 -5.94
N PRO A 102 -23.34 0.13 -6.32
CA PRO A 102 -22.92 -1.14 -5.72
C PRO A 102 -21.57 -1.65 -6.25
N TYR A 103 -21.01 -1.03 -7.28
CA TYR A 103 -19.84 -1.56 -7.98
C TYR A 103 -18.56 -1.58 -7.15
N SER A 104 -18.48 -0.73 -6.11
CA SER A 104 -17.39 -0.75 -5.12
C SER A 104 -17.37 -2.01 -4.24
N LEU A 105 -18.46 -2.80 -4.16
CA LEU A 105 -18.46 -4.08 -3.43
C LEU A 105 -17.49 -5.10 -4.03
N LYS A 106 -17.09 -4.96 -5.30
CA LYS A 106 -16.03 -5.76 -5.91
C LYS A 106 -14.65 -5.58 -5.25
N ILE A 107 -14.51 -4.63 -4.32
CA ILE A 107 -13.33 -4.58 -3.45
C ILE A 107 -13.10 -5.94 -2.79
N PHE A 108 -14.18 -6.69 -2.50
CA PHE A 108 -14.12 -8.01 -1.87
C PHE A 108 -13.43 -9.12 -2.70
N ASP A 109 -13.23 -8.90 -4.00
CA ASP A 109 -12.50 -9.85 -4.84
C ASP A 109 -10.99 -9.78 -4.58
N TRP A 110 -10.53 -8.72 -3.88
CA TRP A 110 -9.13 -8.34 -3.82
C TRP A 110 -8.36 -8.99 -2.64
N PRO A 111 -7.18 -9.58 -2.88
CA PRO A 111 -6.47 -10.33 -1.84
C PRO A 111 -5.76 -9.53 -0.73
N ASN A 112 -5.59 -8.21 -0.82
CA ASN A 112 -4.73 -7.47 0.13
C ASN A 112 -5.41 -6.20 0.62
N TYR A 113 -6.42 -6.30 1.48
CA TYR A 113 -7.06 -5.13 2.09
C TYR A 113 -6.07 -4.35 2.97
N PRO A 114 -5.69 -3.11 2.64
CA PRO A 114 -4.68 -2.39 3.41
C PRO A 114 -5.30 -1.54 4.54
N HIS A 115 -6.64 -1.50 4.68
CA HIS A 115 -7.33 -0.57 5.58
C HIS A 115 -8.63 -1.17 6.14
N PHE A 116 -8.57 -1.98 7.19
CA PHE A 116 -9.75 -2.58 7.84
C PHE A 116 -10.77 -1.53 8.29
N GLU A 117 -10.33 -0.42 8.89
CA GLU A 117 -11.21 0.67 9.36
C GLU A 117 -12.01 1.34 8.23
N LEU A 118 -11.38 1.50 7.06
CA LEU A 118 -12.01 2.07 5.87
C LEU A 118 -13.09 1.14 5.31
N ILE A 119 -12.83 -0.17 5.37
CA ILE A 119 -13.74 -1.20 4.88
C ILE A 119 -14.92 -1.38 5.84
N GLU A 120 -14.68 -1.42 7.15
CA GLU A 120 -15.73 -1.52 8.16
C GLU A 120 -16.78 -0.42 8.00
N SER A 121 -16.34 0.84 7.98
CA SER A 121 -17.23 1.99 7.83
C SER A 121 -18.04 1.95 6.53
N PHE A 122 -17.38 1.54 5.43
CA PHE A 122 -18.02 1.37 4.12
C PHE A 122 -19.11 0.29 4.14
N VAL A 123 -18.81 -0.87 4.75
CA VAL A 123 -19.71 -2.03 4.79
C VAL A 123 -20.94 -1.74 5.62
N LEU A 124 -20.76 -1.21 6.83
CA LEU A 124 -21.88 -0.85 7.70
C LEU A 124 -22.81 0.16 7.00
N SER A 125 -22.25 1.20 6.38
CA SER A 125 -23.02 2.17 5.58
C SER A 125 -23.74 1.54 4.39
N ALA A 126 -23.14 0.56 3.72
CA ALA A 126 -23.76 -0.13 2.59
C ALA A 126 -24.93 -1.01 3.04
N ILE A 127 -24.82 -1.65 4.21
CA ILE A 127 -25.88 -2.45 4.83
C ILE A 127 -27.05 -1.54 5.23
N GLU A 128 -26.77 -0.44 5.96
CA GLU A 128 -27.78 0.54 6.38
C GLU A 128 -28.56 1.14 5.20
N GLN A 129 -27.89 1.35 4.07
CA GLN A 129 -28.52 1.85 2.84
C GLN A 129 -29.27 0.78 2.03
N GLY A 130 -29.27 -0.49 2.45
CA GLY A 130 -29.85 -1.61 1.71
C GLY A 130 -29.17 -1.88 0.36
N LYS A 131 -27.90 -1.47 0.22
CA LYS A 131 -27.11 -1.60 -1.02
C LYS A 131 -26.07 -2.71 -0.96
N PHE A 132 -25.91 -3.36 0.18
CA PHE A 132 -25.00 -4.48 0.35
C PHE A 132 -25.65 -5.77 -0.19
N GLU A 133 -25.05 -6.37 -1.22
CA GLU A 133 -25.62 -7.58 -1.83
C GLU A 133 -25.42 -8.81 -0.91
N PRO A 134 -26.45 -9.65 -0.70
CA PRO A 134 -26.37 -10.82 0.18
C PRO A 134 -25.23 -11.81 -0.14
N LYS A 135 -24.81 -11.91 -1.41
CA LYS A 135 -23.70 -12.77 -1.84
C LYS A 135 -22.36 -12.42 -1.19
N PHE A 136 -22.21 -11.19 -0.68
CA PHE A 136 -21.00 -10.73 0.01
C PHE A 136 -21.05 -10.90 1.53
N LEU A 137 -22.10 -11.52 2.10
CA LEU A 137 -22.21 -11.76 3.54
C LEU A 137 -20.93 -12.41 4.10
N THR A 138 -20.40 -13.41 3.40
CA THR A 138 -19.20 -14.14 3.80
C THR A 138 -17.92 -13.31 3.77
N ALA A 139 -17.86 -12.27 2.94
CA ALA A 139 -16.72 -11.36 2.89
C ALA A 139 -16.60 -10.52 4.17
N THR A 140 -17.69 -10.37 4.94
CA THR A 140 -17.66 -9.63 6.21
C THR A 140 -16.93 -10.38 7.33
N LEU A 141 -16.74 -11.71 7.21
CA LEU A 141 -15.90 -12.52 8.12
C LEU A 141 -14.43 -12.07 8.11
N ALA A 142 -13.98 -11.38 7.04
CA ALA A 142 -12.64 -10.84 6.96
C ALA A 142 -12.44 -9.55 7.76
N ILE A 143 -13.52 -8.92 8.25
CA ILE A 143 -13.49 -7.59 8.88
C ILE A 143 -13.41 -7.73 10.39
N ASN A 144 -14.50 -8.14 11.03
CA ASN A 144 -14.62 -8.46 12.45
C ASN A 144 -15.99 -9.11 12.74
N GLU A 145 -16.15 -9.65 13.95
CA GLU A 145 -17.38 -10.31 14.41
C GLU A 145 -18.59 -9.38 14.39
N SER A 146 -18.42 -8.12 14.80
CA SER A 146 -19.50 -7.13 14.92
C SER A 146 -20.16 -6.88 13.56
N VAL A 147 -19.35 -6.61 12.54
CA VAL A 147 -19.81 -6.38 11.17
C VAL A 147 -20.49 -7.62 10.60
N PHE A 148 -19.94 -8.81 10.84
CA PHE A 148 -20.56 -10.06 10.40
C PHE A 148 -21.93 -10.29 11.03
N LYS A 149 -22.10 -10.04 12.33
CA LYS A 149 -23.41 -10.14 13.00
C LYS A 149 -24.42 -9.17 12.42
N ILE A 150 -24.03 -7.90 12.26
CA ILE A 150 -24.90 -6.87 11.67
C ILE A 150 -25.32 -7.28 10.25
N ALA A 151 -24.38 -7.75 9.44
CA ALA A 151 -24.68 -8.23 8.09
C ALA A 151 -25.65 -9.42 8.12
N ARG A 152 -25.44 -10.39 9.01
CA ARG A 152 -26.28 -11.58 9.15
C ARG A 152 -27.71 -11.26 9.58
N GLU A 153 -27.89 -10.26 10.45
CA GLU A 153 -29.21 -9.81 10.91
C GLU A 153 -30.00 -9.05 9.83
N ASN A 154 -29.29 -8.38 8.91
CA ASN A 154 -29.90 -7.47 7.93
C ASN A 154 -29.98 -8.05 6.50
N LEU A 155 -29.30 -9.17 6.22
CA LEU A 155 -29.23 -9.76 4.88
C LEU A 155 -29.92 -11.12 4.82
N GLU A 156 -30.56 -11.38 3.68
CA GLU A 156 -31.14 -12.69 3.40
C GLU A 156 -30.05 -13.75 3.19
N VAL A 157 -30.33 -14.99 3.61
CA VAL A 157 -29.44 -16.13 3.36
C VAL A 157 -29.57 -16.59 1.91
N VAL A 158 -28.46 -16.70 1.19
CA VAL A 158 -28.41 -17.11 -0.22
C VAL A 158 -27.53 -18.35 -0.40
N LYS A 159 -27.66 -19.07 -1.52
CA LYS A 159 -26.92 -20.32 -1.77
C LYS A 159 -25.51 -20.11 -2.33
N ASN A 160 -25.27 -18.98 -3.00
CA ASN A 160 -24.04 -18.71 -3.74
C ASN A 160 -23.34 -17.50 -3.14
N TYR A 161 -22.62 -17.71 -2.04
CA TYR A 161 -21.76 -16.67 -1.49
C TYR A 161 -20.43 -16.60 -2.24
N GLU A 162 -19.77 -15.46 -2.16
CA GLU A 162 -18.43 -15.30 -2.68
C GLU A 162 -17.41 -16.15 -1.89
N PRO A 163 -16.37 -16.68 -2.58
CA PRO A 163 -15.28 -17.39 -1.94
C PRO A 163 -14.61 -16.58 -0.83
N ILE A 164 -14.30 -17.26 0.27
CA ILE A 164 -13.66 -16.61 1.41
C ILE A 164 -12.16 -16.88 1.33
N LYS A 165 -11.38 -15.81 1.36
CA LYS A 165 -9.91 -15.85 1.31
C LYS A 165 -9.26 -15.40 2.63
N TYR A 166 -10.02 -14.67 3.44
CA TYR A 166 -9.57 -14.00 4.65
C TYR A 166 -10.59 -14.18 5.76
N ILE A 167 -10.10 -14.37 6.98
CA ILE A 167 -10.94 -14.39 8.18
C ILE A 167 -10.27 -13.61 9.31
N SER A 168 -11.06 -12.82 10.02
CA SER A 168 -10.67 -12.22 11.29
C SER A 168 -10.74 -13.28 12.40
N SER A 169 -9.77 -13.29 13.31
CA SER A 169 -9.66 -14.31 14.36
C SER A 169 -10.91 -14.42 15.23
N ASP A 170 -11.54 -13.29 15.56
CA ASP A 170 -12.79 -13.22 16.34
C ASP A 170 -14.00 -13.89 15.65
N CYS A 171 -13.90 -14.15 14.35
CA CYS A 171 -14.90 -14.85 13.56
C CYS A 171 -14.68 -16.37 13.47
N LEU A 172 -13.57 -16.91 13.98
CA LEU A 172 -13.20 -18.33 13.84
C LEU A 172 -14.27 -19.28 14.39
N LYS A 173 -14.92 -18.92 15.51
CA LYS A 173 -16.03 -19.68 16.09
C LYS A 173 -17.21 -19.92 15.13
N TYR A 174 -17.42 -19.04 14.15
CA TYR A 174 -18.49 -19.19 13.16
C TYR A 174 -18.15 -20.22 12.08
N ILE A 175 -16.86 -20.55 11.91
CA ILE A 175 -16.46 -21.62 10.98
C ILE A 175 -16.71 -22.98 11.62
N SER A 176 -16.45 -23.09 12.92
CA SER A 176 -16.47 -24.38 13.63
C SER A 176 -17.79 -24.69 14.34
N ASN A 177 -18.64 -23.70 14.63
CA ASN A 177 -19.94 -23.90 15.31
C ASN A 177 -21.07 -22.98 14.78
N ASP A 178 -22.24 -23.60 14.55
CA ASP A 178 -23.61 -23.04 14.49
C ASP A 178 -24.45 -23.34 13.21
N GLN A 179 -25.77 -23.38 13.35
CA GLN A 179 -26.75 -24.07 12.48
C GLN A 179 -26.88 -23.61 11.01
N LEU A 180 -26.11 -22.62 10.55
CA LEU A 180 -25.98 -22.23 9.13
C LEU A 180 -24.78 -22.89 8.44
N ASN A 181 -24.00 -23.67 9.18
CA ASN A 181 -22.58 -23.88 8.92
C ASN A 181 -22.19 -24.79 7.78
N SER A 182 -22.98 -25.77 7.32
CA SER A 182 -22.42 -26.68 6.30
C SER A 182 -22.06 -25.94 5.02
N GLN A 183 -22.94 -25.09 4.49
CA GLN A 183 -22.65 -24.35 3.25
C GLN A 183 -21.54 -23.31 3.40
N LEU A 184 -21.51 -22.56 4.51
CA LEU A 184 -20.46 -21.57 4.75
C LEU A 184 -19.10 -22.22 5.03
N THR A 185 -19.10 -23.31 5.80
CA THR A 185 -17.90 -24.11 6.11
C THR A 185 -17.40 -24.83 4.86
N ASP A 186 -18.30 -25.42 4.08
CA ASP A 186 -17.96 -26.11 2.82
C ASP A 186 -17.47 -25.09 1.79
N GLN A 187 -18.08 -23.91 1.66
CA GLN A 187 -17.59 -22.85 0.79
C GLN A 187 -16.26 -22.26 1.27
N PHE A 188 -16.05 -22.11 2.58
CA PHE A 188 -14.76 -21.73 3.12
C PHE A 188 -13.70 -22.80 2.78
N LYS A 189 -13.98 -24.08 3.09
CA LYS A 189 -13.10 -25.22 2.78
C LYS A 189 -12.84 -25.40 1.29
N ASP A 190 -13.83 -25.18 0.43
CA ASP A 190 -13.71 -25.27 -1.03
C ASP A 190 -12.93 -24.09 -1.59
N SER A 191 -13.12 -22.89 -1.04
CA SER A 191 -12.30 -21.72 -1.35
C SER A 191 -10.85 -22.01 -1.00
N LEU A 192 -10.58 -22.50 0.22
CA LEU A 192 -9.24 -22.92 0.63
C LEU A 192 -8.67 -23.95 -0.35
N LYS A 193 -9.33 -25.09 -0.60
CA LYS A 193 -8.84 -26.15 -1.51
C LYS A 193 -8.54 -25.65 -2.93
N LYS A 194 -9.36 -24.76 -3.47
CA LYS A 194 -9.18 -24.19 -4.82
C LYS A 194 -7.97 -23.26 -4.89
N TYR A 195 -7.66 -22.53 -3.82
CA TYR A 195 -6.46 -21.68 -3.75
C TYR A 195 -5.19 -22.47 -3.36
N PHE A 196 -5.32 -23.58 -2.63
CA PHE A 196 -4.20 -24.45 -2.23
C PHE A 196 -3.76 -25.48 -3.29
N SER A 197 -4.60 -25.84 -4.26
CA SER A 197 -4.22 -26.76 -5.35
C SER A 197 -3.29 -26.14 -6.40
N HIS A 198 -3.05 -24.81 -6.34
CA HIS A 198 -2.02 -24.17 -7.13
C HIS A 198 -0.70 -24.14 -6.33
N GLU A 199 0.08 -25.21 -6.49
CA GLU A 199 1.44 -25.39 -5.93
C GLU A 199 2.44 -24.25 -6.27
N SER A 200 2.05 -23.26 -7.08
CA SER A 200 2.95 -22.23 -7.62
C SER A 200 2.64 -20.77 -7.25
N THR A 201 1.55 -20.44 -6.53
CA THR A 201 1.21 -19.02 -6.26
C THR A 201 1.37 -18.59 -4.80
N GLY A 202 1.39 -19.51 -3.83
CA GLY A 202 1.53 -19.12 -2.43
C GLY A 202 0.43 -18.15 -2.00
N GLU A 203 -0.83 -18.53 -2.16
CA GLU A 203 -2.00 -17.82 -1.61
C GLU A 203 -2.79 -18.81 -0.74
N ALA A 204 -2.28 -19.02 0.46
CA ALA A 204 -2.99 -19.76 1.49
C ALA A 204 -4.07 -18.86 2.11
N GLY A 205 -5.22 -19.43 2.50
CA GLY A 205 -6.22 -18.71 3.29
C GLY A 205 -5.55 -18.04 4.49
N THR A 206 -5.85 -16.75 4.69
CA THR A 206 -5.14 -15.93 5.69
C THR A 206 -6.09 -15.60 6.83
N ILE A 207 -5.65 -15.93 8.05
CA ILE A 207 -6.33 -15.55 9.28
C ILE A 207 -5.62 -14.30 9.82
N TYR A 208 -6.34 -13.19 9.92
CA TYR A 208 -5.87 -11.98 10.57
C TYR A 208 -6.10 -12.13 12.07
N VAL A 209 -5.02 -12.13 12.84
CA VAL A 209 -5.06 -12.35 14.29
C VAL A 209 -4.99 -11.00 15.00
N PHE A 210 -6.13 -10.57 15.54
CA PHE A 210 -6.24 -9.34 16.32
C PHE A 210 -6.03 -9.61 17.82
N GLU A 211 -6.50 -10.75 18.32
CA GLU A 211 -6.26 -11.20 19.69
C GLU A 211 -5.82 -12.67 19.67
N THR A 212 -4.79 -13.03 20.45
CA THR A 212 -4.22 -14.39 20.39
C THR A 212 -5.15 -15.44 20.97
N LYS A 213 -6.02 -15.06 21.93
CA LYS A 213 -7.00 -15.96 22.56
C LYS A 213 -8.00 -16.54 21.56
N ASP A 214 -8.30 -15.82 20.48
CA ASP A 214 -9.26 -16.24 19.45
C ASP A 214 -8.77 -17.48 18.69
N LEU A 215 -7.45 -17.71 18.67
CA LEU A 215 -6.85 -18.90 18.07
C LEU A 215 -7.25 -20.20 18.77
N LEU A 216 -7.79 -20.14 20.00
CA LEU A 216 -8.31 -21.31 20.71
C LEU A 216 -9.58 -21.89 20.05
N ASP A 217 -10.29 -21.09 19.25
CA ASP A 217 -11.48 -21.54 18.50
C ASP A 217 -11.10 -22.32 17.22
N LEU A 218 -9.82 -22.28 16.83
CA LEU A 218 -9.30 -22.95 15.65
C LEU A 218 -8.83 -24.37 16.00
N LYS A 219 -9.37 -25.37 15.32
CA LYS A 219 -8.95 -26.76 15.46
C LYS A 219 -7.99 -27.12 14.34
N LYS A 220 -7.02 -27.99 14.66
CA LYS A 220 -6.01 -28.48 13.72
C LYS A 220 -6.59 -29.02 12.40
N ASP A 221 -7.75 -29.68 12.48
CA ASP A 221 -8.40 -30.32 11.33
C ASP A 221 -9.44 -29.42 10.64
N ASP A 222 -9.54 -28.14 11.03
CA ASP A 222 -10.46 -27.21 10.36
C ASP A 222 -10.02 -26.94 8.92
N PHE A 223 -8.70 -26.81 8.66
CA PHE A 223 -8.10 -26.50 7.36
C PHE A 223 -6.80 -27.29 7.09
N ASP A 224 -6.60 -27.73 5.85
CA ASP A 224 -5.39 -28.47 5.43
C ASP A 224 -4.11 -27.61 5.48
N ALA A 225 -4.25 -26.30 5.27
CA ALA A 225 -3.18 -25.31 5.32
C ALA A 225 -3.76 -23.90 5.50
N TYR A 226 -3.01 -22.99 6.12
CA TYR A 226 -3.39 -21.58 6.31
C TYR A 226 -2.20 -20.72 6.74
N ARG A 227 -2.38 -19.39 6.68
CA ARG A 227 -1.45 -18.39 7.21
C ARG A 227 -2.04 -17.70 8.41
N LEU A 228 -1.19 -17.39 9.37
CA LEU A 228 -1.52 -16.44 10.42
C LEU A 228 -0.83 -15.11 10.12
N TYR A 229 -1.60 -14.04 10.02
CA TYR A 229 -1.11 -12.67 9.92
C TYR A 229 -1.41 -11.98 11.25
N PHE A 230 -0.37 -11.70 12.04
CA PHE A 230 -0.55 -11.04 13.33
C PHE A 230 -0.70 -9.52 13.13
N MET A 231 -1.89 -9.04 13.51
CA MET A 231 -2.22 -7.62 13.64
C MET A 231 -1.94 -7.11 15.07
N THR A 232 -1.55 -8.01 15.98
CA THR A 232 -1.21 -7.74 17.38
C THR A 232 0.24 -8.10 17.70
N THR A 233 0.76 -7.50 18.76
CA THR A 233 2.05 -7.86 19.38
C THR A 233 1.90 -8.80 20.57
N GLU A 234 0.67 -9.18 20.94
CA GLU A 234 0.38 -10.19 21.96
C GLU A 234 1.00 -11.54 21.62
N ILE A 235 1.47 -12.24 22.65
CA ILE A 235 2.16 -13.52 22.54
C ILE A 235 1.14 -14.66 22.79
N PRO A 236 0.86 -15.53 21.80
CA PRO A 236 0.10 -16.77 22.01
C PRO A 236 0.93 -17.77 22.79
N ASP A 237 0.28 -18.68 23.51
CA ASP A 237 0.98 -19.76 24.19
C ASP A 237 1.62 -20.72 23.17
N GLU A 238 2.78 -21.30 23.52
CA GLU A 238 3.52 -22.24 22.66
C GLU A 238 2.65 -23.42 22.23
N GLU A 239 1.88 -23.97 23.15
CA GLU A 239 0.95 -25.07 22.92
C GLU A 239 -0.09 -24.74 21.84
N ILE A 240 -0.57 -23.49 21.76
CA ILE A 240 -1.49 -23.05 20.70
C ILE A 240 -0.78 -23.15 19.35
N MET A 241 0.43 -22.61 19.24
CA MET A 241 1.17 -22.59 17.97
C MET A 241 1.59 -23.99 17.50
N GLU A 242 2.02 -24.87 18.41
CA GLU A 242 2.35 -26.26 18.10
C GLU A 242 1.12 -27.06 17.64
N ASN A 243 -0.03 -26.85 18.28
CA ASN A 243 -1.28 -27.51 17.90
C ASN A 243 -1.78 -27.06 16.52
N LEU A 244 -1.63 -25.77 16.22
CA LEU A 244 -2.09 -25.16 14.99
C LEU A 244 -1.22 -25.51 13.78
N ASN A 245 0.10 -25.51 13.93
CA ASN A 245 1.07 -25.82 12.87
C ASN A 245 0.80 -25.09 11.52
N PRO A 246 0.75 -23.74 11.51
CA PRO A 246 0.44 -22.98 10.29
C PRO A 246 1.54 -23.10 9.22
N SER A 247 1.16 -22.94 7.96
CA SER A 247 2.11 -23.03 6.84
C SER A 247 3.05 -21.83 6.75
N VAL A 248 2.54 -20.65 7.07
CA VAL A 248 3.30 -19.38 7.09
C VAL A 248 2.82 -18.53 8.26
N VAL A 249 3.74 -17.86 8.94
CA VAL A 249 3.39 -16.76 9.84
C VAL A 249 3.96 -15.45 9.35
N VAL A 250 3.07 -14.45 9.27
CA VAL A 250 3.39 -13.06 8.92
C VAL A 250 3.36 -12.23 10.19
N ASN A 251 4.37 -11.37 10.35
CA ASN A 251 4.66 -10.62 11.57
C ASN A 251 4.86 -11.53 12.79
N PRO A 252 5.90 -12.38 12.75
CA PRO A 252 6.19 -13.37 13.77
C PRO A 252 6.82 -12.72 15.02
N TYR A 253 6.25 -11.62 15.52
CA TYR A 253 6.80 -10.76 16.57
C TYR A 253 7.34 -11.52 17.78
N TYR A 254 6.88 -12.74 18.03
CA TYR A 254 7.24 -13.54 19.19
C TYR A 254 7.56 -15.00 18.83
N LEU A 255 7.43 -15.42 17.55
CA LEU A 255 7.65 -16.81 17.12
C LEU A 255 9.11 -17.22 17.05
N LEU A 256 10.02 -16.26 17.28
CA LEU A 256 11.44 -16.50 17.40
C LEU A 256 11.83 -17.26 18.68
N LYS A 257 10.86 -17.56 19.55
CA LYS A 257 11.01 -18.44 20.72
C LYS A 257 10.58 -19.89 20.49
N TYR A 258 9.81 -20.17 19.43
CA TYR A 258 9.29 -21.52 19.19
C TYR A 258 10.14 -22.22 18.14
N SER A 259 10.61 -23.42 18.44
CA SER A 259 11.37 -24.27 17.52
C SER A 259 10.48 -24.94 16.46
N THR A 260 9.66 -24.17 15.75
CA THR A 260 8.71 -24.69 14.74
C THR A 260 9.27 -24.55 13.31
N PRO A 261 9.08 -25.56 12.43
CA PRO A 261 9.57 -25.55 11.04
C PRO A 261 8.67 -24.71 10.11
N THR A 262 8.22 -23.55 10.58
CA THR A 262 7.28 -22.67 9.85
C THR A 262 8.01 -21.60 9.03
N HIS A 263 7.45 -21.23 7.87
CA HIS A 263 7.97 -20.13 7.09
C HIS A 263 7.55 -18.77 7.69
N TYR A 264 8.52 -17.91 7.99
CA TYR A 264 8.28 -16.60 8.60
C TYR A 264 8.42 -15.45 7.60
N ARG A 265 7.57 -14.41 7.71
CA ARG A 265 7.64 -13.17 6.91
C ARG A 265 7.38 -11.92 7.77
N TRP A 266 8.09 -10.84 7.49
CA TRP A 266 7.85 -9.53 8.10
C TRP A 266 7.13 -8.62 7.10
N GLU A 267 5.95 -8.12 7.43
CA GLU A 267 5.15 -7.23 6.59
C GLU A 267 4.46 -6.15 7.43
N ASN A 268 4.76 -4.87 7.18
CA ASN A 268 4.26 -3.76 8.02
C ASN A 268 4.63 -3.91 9.50
N ALA A 269 5.84 -4.41 9.77
CA ALA A 269 6.33 -4.67 11.11
C ALA A 269 6.43 -3.38 11.96
N ASP A 270 6.35 -3.53 13.29
CA ASP A 270 6.61 -2.47 14.25
C ASP A 270 8.07 -2.50 14.71
N TRP A 271 8.85 -1.48 14.29
CA TRP A 271 10.26 -1.39 14.66
C TRP A 271 10.47 -1.06 16.15
N GLU A 272 9.57 -0.31 16.78
CA GLU A 272 9.70 0.03 18.20
C GLU A 272 9.59 -1.23 19.07
N PHE A 273 8.62 -2.09 18.76
CA PHE A 273 8.52 -3.40 19.39
C PHE A 273 9.77 -4.24 19.15
N ILE A 274 10.20 -4.35 17.89
CA ILE A 274 11.36 -5.18 17.51
C ILE A 274 12.66 -4.69 18.18
N SER A 275 12.89 -3.39 18.24
CA SER A 275 14.12 -2.83 18.78
C SER A 275 14.23 -2.91 20.30
N THR A 276 13.10 -3.06 21.01
CA THR A 276 13.04 -3.12 22.47
C THR A 276 12.96 -4.54 23.01
N ASN A 277 12.65 -5.53 22.17
CA ASN A 277 12.54 -6.92 22.56
C ASN A 277 13.81 -7.72 22.21
N ASN A 278 14.15 -8.67 23.10
CA ASN A 278 15.27 -9.59 22.86
C ASN A 278 14.78 -10.82 22.11
N PHE A 279 15.41 -11.10 20.98
CA PHE A 279 15.19 -12.29 20.16
C PHE A 279 16.30 -13.30 20.37
N GLU A 280 15.98 -14.59 20.21
CA GLU A 280 17.00 -15.63 20.27
C GLU A 280 18.00 -15.51 19.11
N PRO A 281 19.27 -15.87 19.30
CA PRO A 281 20.23 -15.95 18.20
C PRO A 281 19.84 -17.02 17.18
N GLY A 282 20.08 -16.77 15.88
CA GLY A 282 19.80 -17.69 14.77
C GLY A 282 18.49 -17.39 14.03
N THR A 283 17.84 -16.28 14.33
CA THR A 283 16.51 -15.96 13.81
C THR A 283 16.60 -15.18 12.49
N THR A 284 15.50 -15.16 11.72
CA THR A 284 15.44 -14.36 10.48
C THR A 284 15.62 -12.85 10.72
N ILE A 285 15.44 -12.38 11.96
CA ILE A 285 15.66 -10.98 12.35
C ILE A 285 17.12 -10.66 12.67
N ASP A 286 18.00 -11.66 12.79
CA ASP A 286 19.43 -11.46 13.02
C ASP A 286 20.08 -10.58 11.94
N ALA A 287 19.54 -10.62 10.72
CA ALA A 287 19.97 -9.74 9.64
C ALA A 287 19.73 -8.24 9.95
N TRP A 288 18.85 -7.93 10.90
CA TRP A 288 18.52 -6.58 11.37
C TRP A 288 19.36 -6.19 12.61
N PHE A 289 19.90 -7.19 13.32
CA PHE A 289 20.81 -7.03 14.46
C PHE A 289 22.16 -7.69 14.15
N PRO A 290 22.93 -7.14 13.21
CA PRO A 290 24.15 -7.78 12.73
C PRO A 290 25.19 -7.89 13.86
N ALA A 291 25.77 -9.09 14.02
CA ALA A 291 26.78 -9.37 15.04
C ALA A 291 28.06 -8.51 14.93
N LYS A 292 28.33 -7.94 13.74
CA LYS A 292 29.42 -6.99 13.51
C LYS A 292 28.86 -5.63 13.08
N ASP A 293 29.27 -4.59 13.78
CA ASP A 293 28.98 -3.21 13.38
C ASP A 293 29.98 -2.74 12.31
N THR A 294 29.49 -2.58 11.08
CA THR A 294 30.26 -2.13 9.92
C THR A 294 29.35 -1.26 9.03
N PRO A 295 29.89 -0.39 8.18
CA PRO A 295 29.07 0.40 7.25
C PRO A 295 28.12 -0.43 6.38
N LYS A 296 28.56 -1.62 5.94
CA LYS A 296 27.73 -2.55 5.16
C LYS A 296 26.55 -3.08 5.97
N THR A 297 26.80 -3.47 7.22
CA THR A 297 25.77 -4.07 8.08
C THR A 297 24.80 -3.01 8.61
N ARG A 298 25.26 -1.80 8.94
CA ARG A 298 24.40 -0.65 9.27
C ARG A 298 23.47 -0.28 8.12
N LEU A 299 23.99 -0.15 6.90
CA LEU A 299 23.15 0.10 5.72
C LEU A 299 22.15 -1.02 5.48
N GLY A 300 22.59 -2.28 5.63
CA GLY A 300 21.72 -3.46 5.50
C GLY A 300 20.56 -3.44 6.49
N LYS A 301 20.83 -3.12 7.77
CA LYS A 301 19.81 -2.94 8.81
C LYS A 301 18.77 -1.89 8.39
N ILE A 302 19.22 -0.68 8.04
CA ILE A 302 18.31 0.40 7.62
C ILE A 302 17.48 0.00 6.41
N GLN A 303 18.10 -0.64 5.42
CA GLN A 303 17.37 -1.11 4.24
C GLN A 303 16.29 -2.15 4.59
N SER A 304 16.56 -3.06 5.53
CA SER A 304 15.57 -4.03 6.00
C SER A 304 14.42 -3.34 6.72
N ILE A 305 14.72 -2.43 7.65
CA ILE A 305 13.71 -1.68 8.43
C ILE A 305 12.80 -0.90 7.49
N LEU A 306 13.36 -0.14 6.54
CA LEU A 306 12.57 0.64 5.58
C LEU A 306 11.74 -0.21 4.62
N ARG A 307 12.12 -1.47 4.40
CA ARG A 307 11.40 -2.41 3.55
C ARG A 307 10.25 -3.07 4.27
N TYR A 308 10.46 -3.48 5.52
CA TYR A 308 9.55 -4.38 6.23
C TYR A 308 8.73 -3.68 7.31
N CYS A 309 9.21 -2.57 7.88
CA CYS A 309 8.53 -1.88 8.97
C CYS A 309 7.62 -0.75 8.47
N LYS A 310 6.44 -0.63 9.10
CA LYS A 310 5.51 0.49 8.89
C LYS A 310 5.71 1.59 9.91
N ASN A 311 5.92 1.22 11.18
CA ASN A 311 6.15 2.14 12.31
C ASN A 311 7.65 2.17 12.67
N GLY A 312 8.14 3.31 13.18
CA GLY A 312 9.52 3.50 13.65
C GLY A 312 10.60 3.57 12.56
N ALA A 313 10.25 3.26 11.30
CA ALA A 313 11.19 3.22 10.19
C ALA A 313 11.76 4.60 9.84
N LYS A 314 10.94 5.66 9.96
CA LYS A 314 11.35 7.03 9.65
C LYS A 314 12.28 7.57 10.73
N GLU A 315 11.93 7.35 11.99
CA GLU A 315 12.69 7.74 13.17
C GLU A 315 14.07 7.09 13.15
N GLU A 316 14.16 5.81 12.80
CA GLU A 316 15.44 5.11 12.72
C GLU A 316 16.29 5.59 11.53
N LEU A 317 15.67 5.97 10.40
CA LEU A 317 16.39 6.61 9.29
C LEU A 317 16.92 7.99 9.69
N GLU A 318 16.16 8.76 10.47
CA GLU A 318 16.60 10.05 11.00
C GLU A 318 17.74 9.88 12.01
N ASN A 319 17.63 8.91 12.92
CA ASN A 319 18.68 8.53 13.85
C ASN A 319 19.97 8.10 13.12
N TYR A 320 19.83 7.28 12.07
CA TYR A 320 20.95 6.89 11.21
C TYR A 320 21.58 8.11 10.51
N ASN A 321 20.77 9.04 10.00
CA ASN A 321 21.25 10.27 9.37
C ASN A 321 22.06 11.14 10.35
N GLN A 322 21.58 11.31 11.58
CA GLN A 322 22.25 12.12 12.61
C GLN A 322 23.57 11.50 13.08
N ASN A 323 23.67 10.17 13.08
CA ASN A 323 24.82 9.42 13.58
C ASN A 323 25.71 8.84 12.48
N LEU A 324 25.64 9.38 11.26
CA LEU A 324 26.43 8.89 10.13
C LEU A 324 27.93 9.10 10.39
N THR A 325 28.72 8.03 10.30
CA THR A 325 30.17 8.09 10.52
C THR A 325 30.94 8.38 9.23
N GLU A 326 32.20 8.79 9.36
CA GLU A 326 33.11 8.96 8.21
C GLU A 326 33.29 7.66 7.41
N GLU A 327 33.31 6.51 8.08
CA GLU A 327 33.38 5.20 7.44
C GLU A 327 32.11 4.90 6.62
N ASP A 328 30.94 5.31 7.11
CA ASP A 328 29.68 5.17 6.37
C ASP A 328 29.69 6.03 5.11
N LEU A 329 30.14 7.28 5.21
CA LEU A 329 30.26 8.19 4.07
C LEU A 329 31.20 7.63 2.99
N LEU A 330 32.36 7.09 3.39
CA LEU A 330 33.30 6.44 2.48
C LEU A 330 32.68 5.20 1.83
N TYR A 331 31.93 4.41 2.60
CA TYR A 331 31.24 3.24 2.07
C TYR A 331 30.17 3.60 1.03
N TYR A 332 29.41 4.67 1.25
CA TYR A 332 28.48 5.21 0.25
C TYR A 332 29.20 5.65 -1.03
N GLU A 333 30.37 6.28 -0.89
CA GLU A 333 31.19 6.69 -2.04
C GLU A 333 31.67 5.48 -2.85
N LEU A 334 32.10 4.41 -2.18
CA LEU A 334 32.50 3.16 -2.84
C LEU A 334 31.33 2.45 -3.54
N LYS A 335 30.14 2.43 -2.92
CA LYS A 335 28.93 1.81 -3.48
C LYS A 335 28.41 2.54 -4.73
N GLY A 336 28.46 3.87 -4.75
CA GLY A 336 28.07 4.65 -5.92
C GLY A 336 26.61 4.46 -6.35
N HIS A 337 26.38 4.05 -7.60
CA HIS A 337 25.04 3.82 -8.15
C HIS A 337 24.30 2.64 -7.49
N ASN A 338 25.03 1.76 -6.78
CA ASN A 338 24.43 0.61 -6.10
C ASN A 338 23.82 0.98 -4.73
N CYS A 339 23.83 2.27 -4.37
CA CYS A 339 23.19 2.77 -3.15
C CYS A 339 21.66 2.77 -3.29
N PRO A 340 20.91 2.31 -2.28
CA PRO A 340 19.45 2.39 -2.31
C PRO A 340 18.97 3.85 -2.37
N ALA A 341 18.27 4.21 -3.45
CA ALA A 341 17.81 5.58 -3.71
C ALA A 341 16.96 6.17 -2.55
N HIS A 342 16.08 5.34 -1.99
CA HIS A 342 15.20 5.70 -0.86
C HIS A 342 15.93 5.99 0.46
N ILE A 343 17.22 5.64 0.55
CA ILE A 343 18.08 5.95 1.68
C ILE A 343 18.98 7.15 1.33
N ILE A 344 19.74 7.06 0.23
CA ILE A 344 20.78 8.05 -0.07
C ILE A 344 20.22 9.47 -0.28
N PHE A 345 19.03 9.61 -0.89
CA PHE A 345 18.39 10.91 -1.06
C PHE A 345 17.87 11.51 0.26
N CYS A 346 17.56 10.66 1.25
CA CYS A 346 17.20 11.10 2.60
C CYS A 346 18.40 11.58 3.42
N LEU A 347 19.63 11.36 2.93
CA LEU A 347 20.91 11.74 3.55
C LEU A 347 21.60 12.91 2.84
N ILE A 348 20.92 13.57 1.90
CA ILE A 348 21.48 14.65 1.05
C ILE A 348 22.03 15.84 1.85
N ASN A 349 21.60 16.04 3.09
CA ASN A 349 22.12 17.06 3.99
C ASN A 349 23.63 16.88 4.27
N HIS A 350 24.18 15.68 4.06
CA HIS A 350 25.61 15.41 4.19
C HIS A 350 26.37 15.83 2.91
N PRO A 351 27.38 16.72 2.98
CA PRO A 351 28.08 17.24 1.79
C PRO A 351 28.69 16.16 0.88
N ARG A 352 29.23 15.07 1.45
CA ARG A 352 29.78 13.95 0.68
C ARG A 352 28.67 13.19 -0.07
N ILE A 353 27.53 12.97 0.58
CA ILE A 353 26.37 12.34 -0.06
C ILE A 353 25.85 13.21 -1.21
N LEU A 354 25.70 14.52 -0.98
CA LEU A 354 25.31 15.46 -2.02
C LEU A 354 26.27 15.40 -3.22
N ARG A 355 27.58 15.36 -2.96
CA ARG A 355 28.60 15.20 -4.01
C ARG A 355 28.43 13.87 -4.75
N ILE A 356 28.17 12.76 -4.07
CA ILE A 356 27.93 11.45 -4.72
C ILE A 356 26.72 11.53 -5.66
N ILE A 357 25.60 12.06 -5.17
CA ILE A 357 24.35 12.16 -5.95
C ILE A 357 24.57 13.01 -7.21
N THR A 358 25.19 14.19 -7.05
CA THR A 358 25.39 15.16 -8.13
C THR A 358 26.46 14.73 -9.14
N SER A 359 27.62 14.27 -8.67
CA SER A 359 28.72 13.85 -9.55
C SER A 359 28.38 12.63 -10.40
N ARG A 360 27.55 11.72 -9.86
CA ARG A 360 27.13 10.51 -10.53
C ARG A 360 25.78 10.64 -11.25
N ARG A 361 25.14 11.82 -11.21
CA ARG A 361 23.82 12.04 -11.81
C ARG A 361 22.79 10.96 -11.43
N MET A 362 22.73 10.62 -10.14
CA MET A 362 21.81 9.58 -9.66
C MET A 362 20.34 9.96 -9.88
N ASP A 363 20.04 11.25 -10.00
CA ASP A 363 18.73 11.82 -10.29
C ASP A 363 18.11 11.34 -11.62
N ALA A 364 18.92 10.95 -12.60
CA ALA A 364 18.44 10.50 -13.91
C ALA A 364 17.70 9.16 -13.87
N TYR A 365 17.92 8.33 -12.83
CA TYR A 365 17.47 6.94 -12.78
C TYR A 365 16.50 6.64 -11.64
N ILE A 366 16.07 7.66 -10.89
CA ILE A 366 15.23 7.42 -9.70
C ILE A 366 13.74 7.39 -10.02
N ASN A 367 13.03 6.47 -9.37
CA ASN A 367 11.60 6.60 -9.13
C ASN A 367 11.39 7.61 -7.98
N THR A 368 10.74 8.73 -8.28
CA THR A 368 10.59 9.87 -7.37
C THR A 368 9.84 9.50 -6.09
N LYS A 369 8.71 8.79 -6.20
CA LYS A 369 7.92 8.36 -5.04
C LYS A 369 8.72 7.41 -4.14
N GLN A 370 9.51 6.52 -4.74
CA GLN A 370 10.34 5.58 -3.98
C GLN A 370 11.52 6.30 -3.30
N ALA A 371 12.23 7.17 -4.03
CA ALA A 371 13.43 7.86 -3.53
C ALA A 371 13.15 8.77 -2.33
N PHE A 372 11.94 9.32 -2.25
CA PHE A 372 11.53 10.24 -1.19
C PHE A 372 10.46 9.64 -0.26
N LYS A 373 10.25 8.32 -0.27
CA LYS A 373 9.23 7.64 0.53
C LYS A 373 9.28 7.99 2.02
N PHE A 374 10.49 8.13 2.57
CA PHE A 374 10.74 8.41 4.00
C PHE A 374 11.38 9.78 4.22
N ALA A 375 11.21 10.72 3.29
CA ALA A 375 11.89 12.01 3.34
C ALA A 375 11.42 12.87 4.52
N ASN A 376 12.38 13.34 5.33
CA ASN A 376 12.18 14.48 6.21
C ASN A 376 12.47 15.78 5.44
N TRP A 377 11.41 16.40 4.93
CA TRP A 377 11.50 17.58 4.06
C TRP A 377 12.09 18.82 4.75
N ASP A 378 11.92 18.97 6.07
CA ASP A 378 12.56 20.05 6.81
C ASP A 378 14.08 19.93 6.82
N LEU A 379 14.58 18.69 6.86
CA LEU A 379 16.01 18.40 6.85
C LEU A 379 16.60 18.44 5.44
N ILE A 380 15.96 17.77 4.47
CA ILE A 380 16.54 17.57 3.14
C ILE A 380 16.16 18.67 2.13
N GLY A 381 15.01 19.32 2.31
CA GLY A 381 14.45 20.30 1.38
C GLY A 381 15.42 21.43 0.98
N PRO A 382 16.17 22.03 1.91
CA PRO A 382 17.14 23.09 1.60
C PRO A 382 18.26 22.68 0.63
N TYR A 383 18.53 21.38 0.51
CA TYR A 383 19.63 20.83 -0.29
C TYR A 383 19.21 20.42 -1.70
N LEU A 384 17.91 20.27 -1.97
CA LEU A 384 17.39 19.85 -3.29
C LEU A 384 17.78 20.82 -4.41
N LYS A 385 17.99 22.11 -4.10
CA LYS A 385 18.43 23.14 -5.05
C LYS A 385 19.79 22.86 -5.69
N TYR A 386 20.59 21.98 -5.09
CA TYR A 386 21.92 21.63 -5.56
C TYR A 386 21.93 20.44 -6.53
N ILE A 387 20.80 19.74 -6.69
CA ILE A 387 20.67 18.64 -7.64
C ILE A 387 20.06 19.14 -8.95
N PRO A 388 20.72 18.90 -10.11
CA PRO A 388 20.26 19.37 -11.41
C PRO A 388 19.16 18.47 -12.00
N PHE A 389 18.04 18.33 -11.29
CA PHE A 389 16.89 17.55 -11.77
C PHE A 389 16.37 18.05 -13.11
N THR A 390 15.89 17.14 -13.96
CA THR A 390 15.13 17.51 -15.16
C THR A 390 13.81 18.20 -14.77
N MET A 391 13.26 19.03 -15.66
CA MET A 391 11.98 19.71 -15.39
C MET A 391 10.86 18.72 -15.04
N GLN A 392 10.80 17.58 -15.73
CA GLN A 392 9.87 16.51 -15.42
C GLN A 392 10.03 16.00 -13.98
N LYS A 393 11.27 15.73 -13.55
CA LYS A 393 11.54 15.28 -12.17
C LYS A 393 11.22 16.35 -11.14
N MET A 394 11.52 17.61 -11.43
CA MET A 394 11.14 18.71 -10.55
C MET A 394 9.64 18.79 -10.36
N GLU A 395 8.85 18.65 -11.43
CA GLU A 395 7.38 18.61 -11.34
C GLU A 395 6.86 17.44 -10.51
N GLU A 396 7.48 16.26 -10.63
CA GLU A 396 7.13 15.09 -9.81
C GLU A 396 7.47 15.30 -8.32
N ILE A 397 8.63 15.85 -8.01
CA ILE A 397 9.11 16.02 -6.64
C ILE A 397 8.28 17.07 -5.88
N VAL A 398 7.95 18.21 -6.51
CA VAL A 398 7.18 19.27 -5.82
C VAL A 398 5.74 18.83 -5.48
N GLN A 399 5.23 17.79 -6.12
CA GLN A 399 3.93 17.20 -5.77
C GLN A 399 3.97 16.39 -4.47
N LEU A 400 5.17 16.01 -3.99
CA LEU A 400 5.30 15.20 -2.77
C LEU A 400 5.18 16.01 -1.48
N ASN A 401 5.39 17.32 -1.52
CA ASN A 401 5.30 18.18 -0.34
C ASN A 401 4.95 19.63 -0.71
N MET A 402 3.95 20.21 -0.04
CA MET A 402 3.47 21.57 -0.32
C MET A 402 4.50 22.69 -0.04
N GLY A 403 5.54 22.41 0.75
CA GLY A 403 6.64 23.34 1.02
C GLY A 403 7.67 23.42 -0.11
N LEU A 404 7.58 22.54 -1.12
CA LEU A 404 8.49 22.52 -2.27
C LEU A 404 7.91 23.31 -3.44
N TYR A 405 8.78 24.03 -4.16
CA TYR A 405 8.39 24.74 -5.37
C TYR A 405 9.56 24.84 -6.36
N ILE A 406 9.22 24.95 -7.64
CA ILE A 406 10.20 25.16 -8.71
C ILE A 406 10.53 26.65 -8.78
N TYR A 407 11.79 27.00 -8.55
CA TYR A 407 12.29 28.37 -8.68
C TYR A 407 12.94 28.58 -10.05
N LYS A 408 12.43 29.57 -10.79
CA LYS A 408 12.95 30.01 -12.10
C LYS A 408 13.18 28.86 -13.11
N ASN A 409 12.37 27.80 -13.06
CA ASN A 409 12.48 26.60 -13.90
C ASN A 409 13.86 25.91 -13.85
N ALA A 410 14.63 26.12 -12.79
CA ALA A 410 16.02 25.69 -12.72
C ALA A 410 16.35 24.83 -11.49
N ALA A 411 15.62 25.01 -10.40
CA ALA A 411 15.90 24.30 -9.14
C ALA A 411 14.63 24.12 -8.30
N ILE A 412 14.66 23.12 -7.42
CA ILE A 412 13.67 22.94 -6.37
C ILE A 412 14.11 23.72 -5.14
N MET A 413 13.22 24.55 -4.62
CA MET A 413 13.43 25.29 -3.38
C MET A 413 12.45 24.80 -2.32
N TYR A 414 12.85 24.91 -1.06
CA TYR A 414 12.03 24.55 0.09
C TYR A 414 11.68 25.79 0.91
N LYS A 415 10.40 25.91 1.27
CA LYS A 415 9.89 26.89 2.22
C LYS A 415 9.14 26.14 3.33
N PRO A 416 9.60 26.22 4.59
CA PRO A 416 8.94 25.58 5.70
C PRO A 416 7.48 26.03 5.82
N ILE A 417 6.58 25.08 5.98
CA ILE A 417 5.16 25.36 6.23
C ILE A 417 5.04 25.76 7.70
N ARG A 418 5.03 27.06 7.98
CA ARG A 418 4.72 27.56 9.31
C ARG A 418 3.22 27.43 9.53
N ASN A 419 2.78 26.45 10.32
CA ASN A 419 1.45 26.49 10.89
C ASN A 419 1.33 27.78 11.71
N LYS A 420 0.34 28.62 11.38
CA LYS A 420 -0.02 29.73 12.25
C LYS A 420 -0.38 29.10 13.60
N SER A 421 0.43 29.32 14.63
CA SER A 421 0.04 29.01 16.00
C SER A 421 -1.32 29.67 16.23
N ALA A 422 -2.35 28.89 16.56
CA ALA A 422 -3.55 29.45 17.14
C ALA A 422 -3.11 30.24 18.37
N ARG A 423 -3.18 31.58 18.30
CA ARG A 423 -2.99 32.41 19.48
C ARG A 423 -4.11 32.00 20.44
N LYS A 424 -3.72 31.46 21.60
CA LYS A 424 -4.61 31.25 22.73
C LYS A 424 -5.31 32.55 23.11
#